data_AF-A0A351MKE8-F1
#
_entry.id   AF-A0A351MKE8-F1
#
_cell.length_a   1.000
_cell.length_b   1.000
_cell.length_c   1.000
_cell.angle_alpha   90.00
_cell.angle_beta   90.00
_cell.angle_gamma   90.00
#
_symmetry.space_group_name_H-M   'P 1'
#
loop_
_entity.id
_entity.type
_entity.pdbx_description
1 polymer ?
#
loop_
_entity_poly.entity_id
_entity_poly.type
_entity_poly.pdbx_seq_one_letter_code
_entity_poly.pdbx_strand_id
1 'polypeptide(L)' 'QPGLYRFAAGARVQDALDAAGGATAEARVDDLNLAAPLTDGLRLYVPGRREAPEQVIVVTEEIFVSEPPSQAAGPSAP' A
#
# COMPACT_ATOMS: atom_id res chain seq x y z
N GLN A 1 -11.38 2.73 -14.28
CA GLN A 1 -11.88 4.12 -14.24
C GLN A 1 -11.45 4.74 -12.93
N PRO A 2 -10.79 5.91 -12.92
CA PRO A 2 -10.47 6.64 -11.69
C PRO A 2 -11.75 7.17 -11.03
N GLY A 3 -11.83 7.09 -9.70
CA GLY A 3 -13.00 7.54 -8.96
C GLY A 3 -12.91 7.25 -7.46
N LEU A 4 -13.93 7.68 -6.71
CA LEU A 4 -14.11 7.32 -5.31
C LEU A 4 -14.99 6.07 -5.22
N TYR A 5 -14.47 5.05 -4.55
CA TYR A 5 -15.16 3.77 -4.36
C TYR A 5 -15.32 3.49 -2.87
N ARG A 6 -16.44 2.86 -2.51
CA ARG A 6 -16.74 2.50 -1.12
C ARG A 6 -16.80 0.99 -1.01
N PHE A 7 -16.10 0.45 -0.02
CA PHE A 7 -16.00 -0.98 0.22
C PHE A 7 -16.48 -1.34 1.63
N ALA A 8 -16.85 -2.61 1.81
CA ALA A 8 -17.04 -3.17 3.13
C ALA A 8 -15.69 -3.35 3.84
N ALA A 9 -15.70 -3.39 5.17
CA ALA A 9 -14.51 -3.70 5.95
C ALA A 9 -13.92 -5.06 5.53
N GLY A 10 -12.60 -5.13 5.40
CA GLY A 10 -11.89 -6.34 4.98
C GLY A 10 -11.75 -6.53 3.47
N ALA A 11 -12.26 -5.60 2.65
CA ALA A 11 -11.97 -5.56 1.22
C ALA A 11 -10.47 -5.37 0.96
N ARG A 12 -10.01 -5.85 -0.20
CA ARG A 12 -8.60 -5.88 -0.59
C ARG A 12 -8.34 -5.06 -1.85
N VAL A 13 -7.07 -4.84 -2.17
CA VAL A 13 -6.64 -4.14 -3.39
C VAL A 13 -7.24 -4.74 -4.66
N GLN A 14 -7.37 -6.07 -4.74
CA GLN A 14 -8.04 -6.72 -5.87
C GLN A 14 -9.50 -6.25 -6.04
N ASP A 15 -10.25 -6.12 -4.93
CA ASP A 15 -11.67 -5.72 -4.97
C ASP A 15 -11.80 -4.28 -5.45
N ALA A 16 -10.84 -3.42 -5.09
CA ALA A 16 -10.78 -2.05 -5.58
C ALA A 16 -10.46 -1.97 -7.08
N LEU A 17 -9.56 -2.81 -7.56
CA LEU A 17 -9.22 -2.90 -8.98
C LEU A 17 -10.42 -3.35 -9.81
N ASP A 18 -11.15 -4.37 -9.35
CA ASP A 18 -12.36 -4.87 -10.01
C ASP A 18 -13.49 -3.84 -10.01
N ALA A 19 -13.73 -3.16 -8.88
CA ALA A 19 -14.71 -2.08 -8.78
C ALA A 19 -14.36 -0.88 -9.69
N ALA A 20 -13.07 -0.63 -9.91
CA ALA A 20 -12.61 0.35 -10.88
C ALA A 20 -12.82 -0.11 -12.34
N GLY A 21 -13.35 -1.30 -12.61
CA GLY A 21 -13.54 -1.85 -13.95
C GLY A 21 -12.37 -2.70 -14.44
N GLY A 22 -11.55 -3.20 -13.53
CA GLY A 22 -10.42 -4.08 -13.81
C GLY A 22 -9.14 -3.37 -14.25
N ALA A 23 -8.08 -4.15 -14.37
CA ALA A 23 -6.81 -3.69 -14.90
C ALA A 23 -6.86 -3.44 -16.41
N THR A 24 -6.22 -2.37 -16.86
CA THR A 24 -5.99 -2.14 -18.29
C THR A 24 -4.80 -2.99 -18.77
N ALA A 25 -4.69 -3.23 -20.08
CA ALA A 25 -3.54 -3.94 -20.66
C ALA A 25 -2.19 -3.24 -20.41
N GLU A 26 -2.24 -1.92 -20.15
CA GLU A 26 -1.07 -1.11 -19.83
C GLU A 26 -0.83 -1.01 -18.31
N ALA A 27 -1.71 -1.51 -17.46
CA ALA A 27 -1.50 -1.53 -16.02
C ALA A 27 -0.45 -2.58 -15.65
N ARG A 28 0.40 -2.25 -14.68
CA ARG A 28 1.35 -3.19 -14.10
C ARG A 28 0.84 -3.67 -12.74
N VAL A 29 -0.11 -4.58 -12.80
CA VAL A 29 -0.79 -5.17 -11.63
C VAL A 29 0.18 -6.00 -10.79
N ASP A 30 1.20 -6.57 -11.43
CA ASP A 30 2.24 -7.37 -10.76
C ASP A 30 3.05 -6.57 -9.73
N ASP A 31 3.05 -5.23 -9.84
CA ASP A 31 3.70 -4.33 -8.87
C ASP A 31 2.80 -4.05 -7.64
N LEU A 32 1.55 -4.52 -7.62
CA LEU A 32 0.60 -4.29 -6.53
C LEU A 32 0.45 -5.52 -5.64
N ASN A 33 0.36 -5.30 -4.34
CA ASN A 33 -0.08 -6.33 -3.41
C ASN A 33 -1.61 -6.47 -3.44
N LEU A 34 -2.11 -7.34 -4.33
CA LEU A 34 -3.55 -7.60 -4.51
C LEU A 34 -4.25 -8.10 -3.24
N ALA A 35 -3.50 -8.72 -2.32
CA ALA A 35 -4.03 -9.26 -1.07
C ALA A 35 -4.07 -8.22 0.07
N ALA A 36 -3.47 -7.04 -0.10
CA ALA A 36 -3.42 -6.03 0.94
C ALA A 36 -4.84 -5.52 1.27
N PRO A 37 -5.17 -5.32 2.56
CA PRO A 37 -6.46 -4.77 2.97
C PRO A 37 -6.57 -3.29 2.57
N LEU A 38 -7.78 -2.86 2.27
CA LEU A 38 -8.11 -1.45 2.06
C LEU A 38 -8.40 -0.78 3.42
N THR A 39 -7.87 0.44 3.59
CA THR A 39 -8.19 1.32 4.71
C THR A 39 -8.99 2.51 4.23
N ASP A 40 -9.72 3.15 5.15
CA ASP A 40 -10.42 4.40 4.83
C ASP A 40 -9.41 5.48 4.42
N GLY A 41 -9.79 6.34 3.47
CA GLY A 41 -8.90 7.39 2.95
C GLY A 41 -7.75 6.90 2.06
N LEU A 42 -7.60 5.58 1.84
CA LEU A 42 -6.54 5.03 0.98
C LEU A 42 -6.67 5.53 -0.46
N ARG A 43 -5.54 6.00 -1.02
CA ARG A 43 -5.39 6.22 -2.47
C ARG A 43 -4.68 5.02 -3.08
N LEU A 44 -5.38 4.27 -3.94
CA LEU A 44 -4.79 3.21 -4.75
C LEU A 44 -4.33 3.77 -6.11
N TYR A 45 -3.02 3.78 -6.34
CA TYR A 45 -2.43 4.14 -7.63
C TYR A 45 -2.00 2.89 -8.39
N VAL A 46 -2.34 2.81 -9.68
CA VAL A 46 -1.97 1.69 -10.54
C VAL A 46 -1.02 2.20 -11.62
N PRO A 47 0.27 1.85 -11.58
CA PRO A 47 1.25 2.36 -12.53
C PRO A 47 1.03 1.77 -13.92
N GLY A 48 1.34 2.56 -14.94
CA GLY A 48 1.43 2.11 -16.32
C GLY A 48 2.75 1.37 -16.60
N ARG A 49 2.74 0.44 -17.55
CA ARG A 49 3.93 -0.35 -17.95
C ARG A 49 5.09 0.48 -18.48
N ARG A 50 4.82 1.68 -19.01
CA ARG A 50 5.83 2.62 -19.52
C ARG A 50 6.27 3.65 -18.47
N GLU A 51 5.65 3.65 -17.30
CA GLU A 51 6.02 4.55 -16.22
C GLU A 51 7.18 3.94 -15.42
N ALA A 52 8.13 4.79 -15.04
CA ALA A 52 9.24 4.37 -14.18
C ALA A 52 8.69 4.04 -12.78
N PRO A 53 9.17 2.99 -12.10
CA PRO A 53 8.61 2.51 -10.84
C PRO A 53 8.83 3.44 -9.63
N GLU A 54 9.21 4.71 -9.84
CA GLU A 54 9.60 5.61 -8.74
C GLU A 54 8.46 6.03 -7.81
N GLN A 55 7.19 5.71 -8.10
CA GLN A 55 6.04 6.14 -7.28
C GLN A 55 4.98 5.04 -7.11
N VAL A 56 5.36 3.84 -6.67
CA VAL A 56 4.39 2.90 -6.09
C VAL A 56 4.20 3.26 -4.63
N ILE A 57 3.40 4.29 -4.36
CA ILE A 57 3.01 4.64 -3.00
C ILE A 57 1.67 3.97 -2.71
N VAL A 58 1.71 2.79 -2.10
CA VAL A 58 0.60 2.35 -1.26
C VAL A 58 0.77 3.09 0.06
N VAL A 59 0.04 4.19 0.26
CA VAL A 59 0.07 4.92 1.53
C VAL A 59 -0.64 4.05 2.57
N THR A 60 0.09 3.14 3.18
CA THR A 60 -0.31 2.59 4.48
C THR A 60 -0.13 3.71 5.49
N GLU A 61 -1.21 4.17 6.10
CA GLU A 61 -1.10 4.93 7.35
C GLU A 61 -0.40 4.01 8.35
N GLU A 62 0.89 4.30 8.59
CA GLU A 62 1.77 3.91 9.71
C GLU A 62 3.20 3.54 9.24
N ILE A 63 3.97 4.54 8.80
CA ILE A 63 5.43 4.54 8.99
C ILE A 63 5.86 5.91 9.51
N PHE A 64 5.69 6.12 10.82
CA PHE A 64 6.55 7.01 11.60
C PHE A 64 6.79 6.35 12.97
N VAL A 65 7.75 5.42 13.02
CA VAL A 65 8.47 5.12 14.27
C VAL A 65 9.95 5.23 13.96
N SER A 66 10.46 6.47 14.00
CA SER A 66 11.84 6.70 14.37
C SER A 66 11.94 6.62 15.89
N GLU A 67 11.92 5.41 16.44
CA GLU A 67 12.48 5.18 17.78
C GLU A 67 14.00 5.09 17.64
N PRO A 68 14.79 5.97 18.27
CA PRO A 68 16.23 5.78 18.33
C PRO A 68 16.51 4.46 19.08
N PRO A 69 17.58 3.73 18.73
CA PRO A 69 17.89 2.47 19.37
C PRO A 69 18.00 2.70 20.87
N SER A 70 17.11 2.05 21.62
CA SER A 70 17.28 1.79 23.04
C SER A 70 18.66 1.14 23.19
N GLN A 71 19.65 1.95 23.57
CA GLN A 71 21.01 1.48 23.81
C GLN A 71 20.95 0.52 24.98
N ALA A 72 21.07 -0.75 24.62
CA ALA A 72 21.57 -1.88 25.38
C ALA A 72 21.91 -1.58 26.84
N ALA A 73 21.19 -2.29 27.71
CA ALA A 73 21.72 -2.73 28.98
C ALA A 73 23.15 -3.28 28.80
N GLY A 74 24.14 -2.58 29.35
CA GLY A 74 25.45 -3.13 29.69
C GLY A 74 25.42 -3.67 31.13
N PRO A 75 26.27 -4.65 31.47
CA PRO A 75 26.05 -5.58 32.57
C PRO A 75 26.25 -4.96 33.96
N SER A 76 25.52 -5.54 34.91
CA SER A 76 25.67 -5.35 36.35
C SER A 76 27.05 -5.79 36.86
N ALA A 77 27.51 -5.09 37.91
CA ALA A 77 28.54 -5.47 38.91
C ALA A 77 30.02 -5.19 38.55
N PRO A 78 30.95 -5.07 39.53
CA PRO A 78 30.90 -5.49 40.93
C PRO A 78 30.25 -4.52 41.93
#